data_AF-A0A3D2R9M3-F1
#
_entry.id   AF-A0A3D2R9M3-F1
#
_cell.length_a   1.000
_cell.length_b   1.000
_cell.length_c   1.000
_cell.angle_alpha   90.00
_cell.angle_beta   90.00
_cell.angle_gamma   90.00
#
_symmetry.space_group_name_H-M   'P 1'
#
loop_
_entity.id
_entity.type
_entity.pdbx_description
1 polymer ?
#
loop_
_entity_poly.entity_id
_entity_poly.type
_entity_poly.pdbx_seq_one_letter_code
_entity_poly.pdbx_strand_id
1 'polypeptide(L)'
;MSRSLSHSTQNEIMSWAIGLVLISVPMPYTFSSIALAVIGAVALMGMGHRQIHWRPSYLWPMLLFGLIVLSLFWTQDLGKSLRGIGRQLPLLVMPLSFLFWPKFDQKVWHKGVFIGGLAGALLALFAVARAALRSVGQGDYSPFFYHELVDFWELNAIYVSA
;
A
#
# COMPACT_ATOMS: atom_id res chain seq x y z
N MET A 1 -22.79 -22.80 -9.04
CA MET A 1 -23.45 -21.90 -8.06
C MET A 1 -22.46 -20.84 -7.61
N SER A 2 -22.42 -19.70 -8.30
CA SER A 2 -21.65 -18.53 -7.85
C SER A 2 -22.43 -17.90 -6.70
N ARG A 3 -21.96 -18.08 -5.46
CA ARG A 3 -22.46 -17.32 -4.30
C ARG A 3 -22.10 -15.86 -4.57
N SER A 4 -23.07 -15.08 -5.04
CA SER A 4 -22.92 -13.63 -5.10
C SER A 4 -22.67 -13.14 -3.67
N LEU A 5 -21.48 -12.61 -3.39
CA LEU A 5 -21.19 -11.94 -2.13
C LEU A 5 -22.24 -10.83 -1.94
N SER A 6 -22.84 -10.76 -0.75
CA SER A 6 -23.75 -9.66 -0.45
C SER A 6 -23.00 -8.33 -0.54
N HIS A 7 -23.70 -7.26 -0.93
CA HIS A 7 -23.12 -5.92 -1.02
C HIS A 7 -22.45 -5.47 0.30
N SER A 8 -22.94 -5.96 1.45
CA SER A 8 -22.32 -5.72 2.77
C SER A 8 -20.96 -6.41 2.92
N THR A 9 -20.84 -7.66 2.46
CA THR A 9 -19.59 -8.44 2.57
C THR A 9 -18.51 -7.86 1.66
N GLN A 10 -18.87 -7.40 0.47
CA GLN A 10 -17.95 -6.68 -0.41
C GLN A 10 -17.44 -5.41 0.27
N ASN A 11 -18.34 -4.56 0.78
CA ASN A 11 -17.96 -3.34 1.48
C ASN A 11 -16.99 -3.57 2.64
N GLU A 12 -17.20 -4.62 3.42
CA GLU A 12 -16.31 -4.96 4.53
C GLU A 12 -14.91 -5.39 4.05
N ILE A 13 -14.84 -6.31 3.07
CA ILE A 13 -13.56 -6.76 2.48
C ILE A 13 -12.75 -5.57 1.95
N MET A 14 -13.40 -4.60 1.31
CA MET A 14 -12.72 -3.42 0.80
C MET A 14 -12.23 -2.47 1.90
N SER A 15 -13.03 -2.24 2.96
CA SER A 15 -12.55 -1.46 4.11
C SER A 15 -11.28 -2.06 4.72
N TRP A 16 -11.23 -3.38 4.86
CA TRP A 16 -10.05 -4.09 5.35
C TRP A 16 -8.88 -4.00 4.36
N ALA A 17 -9.12 -4.14 3.05
CA ALA A 17 -8.09 -4.01 2.03
C ALA A 17 -7.45 -2.61 2.02
N ILE A 18 -8.26 -1.54 2.10
CA ILE A 18 -7.78 -0.16 2.21
C ILE A 18 -6.95 0.02 3.48
N GLY A 19 -7.47 -0.45 4.62
CA GLY A 19 -6.75 -0.39 5.89
C GLY A 19 -5.40 -1.11 5.82
N LEU A 20 -5.35 -2.30 5.22
CA LEU A 20 -4.13 -3.10 5.06
C LEU A 20 -3.10 -2.38 4.18
N VAL A 21 -3.54 -1.73 3.09
CA VAL A 21 -2.63 -0.93 2.25
C VAL A 21 -2.09 0.27 3.02
N LEU A 22 -2.93 1.01 3.75
CA LEU A 22 -2.48 2.13 4.57
C LEU A 22 -1.50 1.71 5.67
N ILE A 23 -1.71 0.54 6.28
CA ILE A 23 -0.80 -0.06 7.26
C ILE A 23 0.54 -0.44 6.61
N SER A 24 0.50 -0.87 5.35
CA SER A 24 1.70 -1.28 4.61
C SER A 24 2.57 -0.10 4.15
N VAL A 25 2.05 1.13 4.12
CA VAL A 25 2.80 2.33 3.70
C VAL A 25 4.03 2.59 4.58
N PRO A 26 3.92 2.65 5.92
CA PRO A 26 5.08 2.83 6.80
C PRO A 26 5.91 1.53 6.98
N MET A 27 5.51 0.41 6.37
CA MET A 27 6.20 -0.86 6.49
C MET A 27 7.18 -1.09 5.33
N PRO A 28 8.15 -2.01 5.49
CA PRO A 28 9.09 -2.35 4.42
C PRO A 28 8.38 -2.84 3.16
N TYR A 29 9.09 -2.73 2.03
CA TYR A 29 8.62 -3.11 0.69
C TYR A 29 7.99 -4.51 0.60
N THR A 30 8.43 -5.45 1.45
CA THR A 30 7.86 -6.80 1.55
C THR A 30 6.38 -6.78 1.94
N PHE A 31 5.98 -5.94 2.91
CA PHE A 31 4.57 -5.79 3.33
C PHE A 31 3.74 -5.07 2.29
N SER A 32 4.31 -4.03 1.67
CA SER A 32 3.65 -3.33 0.56
C SER A 32 3.36 -4.28 -0.61
N SER A 33 4.28 -5.20 -0.92
CA SER A 33 4.11 -6.23 -1.96
C SER A 33 2.98 -7.21 -1.62
N ILE A 34 2.87 -7.63 -0.36
CA ILE A 34 1.78 -8.50 0.11
C ILE A 34 0.45 -7.76 0.05
N ALA A 35 0.41 -6.50 0.50
CA ALA A 35 -0.79 -5.66 0.44
C ALA A 35 -1.28 -5.46 -1.01
N LEU A 36 -0.34 -5.29 -1.93
CA LEU A 36 -0.61 -5.26 -3.37
C LEU A 36 -1.19 -6.57 -3.91
N ALA A 37 -0.63 -7.71 -3.50
CA ALA A 37 -1.15 -9.01 -3.90
C ALA A 37 -2.57 -9.23 -3.37
N VAL A 38 -2.86 -8.82 -2.13
CA VAL A 38 -4.20 -8.88 -1.53
C VAL A 38 -5.17 -7.97 -2.28
N ILE A 39 -4.80 -6.72 -2.56
CA ILE A 39 -5.63 -5.80 -3.34
C ILE A 39 -5.88 -6.35 -4.76
N GLY A 40 -4.86 -6.91 -5.41
CA GLY A 40 -4.99 -7.52 -6.73
C GLY A 40 -5.91 -8.75 -6.73
N ALA A 41 -5.84 -9.59 -5.69
CA ALA A 41 -6.74 -10.73 -5.53
C ALA A 41 -8.19 -10.27 -5.33
N VAL A 42 -8.40 -9.23 -4.52
CA VAL A 42 -9.70 -8.59 -4.32
C VAL A 42 -10.23 -8.01 -5.63
N ALA A 43 -9.39 -7.37 -6.44
CA ALA A 43 -9.74 -6.87 -7.77
C ALA A 43 -10.21 -7.97 -8.73
N LEU A 44 -9.50 -9.11 -8.77
CA LEU A 44 -9.86 -10.27 -9.60
C LEU A 44 -11.20 -10.89 -9.17
N MET A 45 -11.50 -10.91 -7.87
CA MET A 45 -12.83 -11.29 -7.39
C MET A 45 -13.90 -10.32 -7.88
N GLY A 46 -13.62 -9.01 -7.87
CA GLY A 46 -14.50 -7.96 -8.41
C GLY A 46 -14.78 -8.10 -9.92
N MET A 47 -13.77 -8.47 -10.72
CA MET A 47 -13.92 -8.75 -12.16
C MET A 47 -14.96 -9.83 -12.44
N GLY A 48 -14.99 -10.89 -11.63
CA GLY A 48 -15.97 -11.99 -11.73
C GLY A 48 -17.42 -11.53 -11.58
N HIS A 49 -17.64 -10.35 -10.98
CA HIS A 49 -18.97 -9.76 -10.76
C HIS A 49 -19.37 -8.69 -11.78
N ARG A 50 -18.56 -8.45 -12.84
CA ARG A 50 -18.86 -7.54 -13.98
C ARG A 50 -19.19 -6.08 -13.60
N GLN A 51 -18.78 -5.60 -12.44
CA GLN A 51 -19.03 -4.23 -12.01
C GLN A 51 -17.87 -3.31 -12.39
N ILE A 52 -17.87 -2.82 -13.63
CA ILE A 52 -16.81 -1.93 -14.14
C ILE A 52 -17.21 -0.47 -13.87
N HIS A 53 -16.42 0.22 -13.06
CA HIS A 53 -16.59 1.63 -12.74
C HIS A 53 -15.47 2.46 -13.34
N TRP A 54 -15.66 2.90 -14.58
CA TRP A 54 -14.67 3.72 -15.27
C TRP A 54 -14.62 5.15 -14.70
N ARG A 55 -13.42 5.63 -14.35
CA ARG A 55 -13.15 7.04 -14.09
C ARG A 55 -11.90 7.49 -14.85
N PRO A 56 -11.92 8.67 -15.49
CA PRO A 56 -10.77 9.17 -16.24
C PRO A 56 -9.53 9.37 -15.36
N SER A 57 -9.71 9.61 -14.06
CA SER A 57 -8.61 9.74 -13.09
C SER A 57 -7.73 8.49 -12.98
N TYR A 58 -8.24 7.30 -13.34
CA TYR A 58 -7.48 6.05 -13.31
C TYR A 58 -6.52 5.91 -14.51
N LEU A 59 -6.72 6.68 -15.58
CA LEU A 59 -5.84 6.63 -16.75
C LEU A 59 -4.45 7.17 -16.45
N TRP A 60 -4.33 8.18 -15.57
CA TRP A 60 -3.05 8.82 -15.29
C TRP A 60 -2.00 7.86 -14.72
N PRO A 61 -2.31 7.10 -13.65
CA PRO A 61 -1.37 6.12 -13.11
C PRO A 61 -1.05 4.99 -14.09
N MET A 62 -2.04 4.55 -14.88
CA MET A 62 -1.85 3.50 -15.89
C MET A 62 -0.94 3.97 -17.04
N LEU A 63 -1.07 5.22 -17.49
CA LEU A 63 -0.21 5.80 -18.52
C LEU A 63 1.23 5.95 -18.01
N LEU A 64 1.41 6.41 -16.77
CA LEU A 64 2.74 6.49 -16.14
C LEU A 64 3.39 5.10 -16.07
N PHE A 65 2.64 4.09 -15.66
CA PHE A 65 3.14 2.71 -15.68
C PHE A 65 3.48 2.25 -17.11
N GLY A 66 2.67 2.59 -18.10
CA GLY A 66 2.97 2.34 -19.51
C GLY A 66 4.28 2.97 -19.98
N LEU A 67 4.54 4.22 -19.60
CA LEU A 67 5.81 4.92 -19.89
C LEU A 67 7.01 4.22 -19.22
N ILE A 68 6.83 3.76 -17.98
CA ILE A 68 7.85 2.98 -17.28
C ILE A 68 8.15 1.68 -18.03
N VAL A 69 7.13 0.96 -18.48
CA VAL A 69 7.32 -0.29 -19.27
C VAL A 69 8.00 0.02 -20.61
N LEU A 70 7.63 1.12 -21.27
CA LEU A 70 8.29 1.58 -22.50
C LEU A 70 9.78 1.90 -22.28
N SER A 71 10.16 2.36 -21.09
CA SER A 71 11.57 2.61 -20.76
C SER A 71 12.43 1.33 -20.78
N LEU A 72 11.84 0.13 -20.71
CA LEU A 72 12.58 -1.13 -20.83
C LEU A 72 13.20 -1.31 -22.22
N PHE A 73 12.59 -0.76 -23.27
CA PHE A 73 13.12 -0.89 -24.64
C PHE A 73 14.45 -0.15 -24.82
N TRP A 74 14.80 0.77 -23.92
CA TRP A 74 16.03 1.54 -23.96
C TRP A 74 16.99 1.21 -22.81
N THR A 75 16.68 0.20 -21.99
CA THR A 75 17.46 -0.06 -20.78
C THR A 75 18.68 -0.93 -21.08
N GLN A 76 19.83 -0.58 -20.49
CA GLN A 76 21.07 -1.36 -20.62
C GLN A 76 21.15 -2.53 -19.61
N ASP A 77 20.40 -2.44 -18.50
CA ASP A 77 20.44 -3.42 -17.40
C ASP A 77 19.02 -3.90 -17.06
N LEU A 78 18.56 -4.90 -17.80
CA LEU A 78 17.21 -5.47 -17.66
C LEU A 78 16.93 -5.98 -16.24
N GLY A 79 17.94 -6.50 -15.54
CA GLY A 79 17.78 -7.05 -14.19
C GLY A 79 17.37 -5.99 -13.17
N LYS A 80 18.00 -4.81 -13.23
CA LYS A 80 17.65 -3.67 -12.35
C LYS A 80 16.32 -3.03 -12.74
N SER A 81 16.05 -2.91 -14.03
CA SER A 81 14.83 -2.28 -14.54
C SER A 81 13.56 -3.10 -14.24
N LEU A 82 13.63 -4.43 -14.35
CA LEU A 82 12.53 -5.32 -13.92
C LEU A 82 12.25 -5.21 -12.42
N ARG A 83 13.30 -5.07 -11.60
CA ARG A 83 13.16 -4.87 -10.15
C ARG A 83 12.53 -3.50 -9.83
N GLY A 84 12.85 -2.47 -10.62
CA GLY A 84 12.23 -1.15 -10.55
C GLY A 84 10.74 -1.16 -10.91
N ILE A 85 10.37 -1.91 -11.96
CA ILE A 85 8.96 -2.11 -12.35
C ILE A 85 8.18 -2.82 -11.25
N GLY A 86 8.77 -3.84 -10.62
CA GLY A 86 8.16 -4.50 -9.47
C GLY A 86 7.77 -3.52 -8.38
N ARG A 87 8.61 -2.51 -8.10
CA ARG A 87 8.31 -1.46 -7.12
C ARG A 87 7.22 -0.48 -7.56
N GLN A 88 6.99 -0.36 -8.86
CA GLN A 88 6.03 0.57 -9.45
C GLN A 88 4.71 -0.11 -9.88
N LEU A 89 4.60 -1.44 -9.71
CA LEU A 89 3.35 -2.20 -9.81
C LEU A 89 2.14 -1.54 -9.12
N PRO A 90 2.25 -0.89 -7.95
CA PRO A 90 1.09 -0.22 -7.33
C PRO A 90 0.43 0.83 -8.23
N LEU A 91 1.17 1.48 -9.13
CA LEU A 91 0.62 2.46 -10.08
C LEU A 91 -0.36 1.82 -11.07
N LEU A 92 -0.26 0.52 -11.33
CA LEU A 92 -1.17 -0.22 -12.20
C LEU A 92 -2.20 -1.02 -11.38
N VAL A 93 -1.77 -1.69 -10.32
CA VAL A 93 -2.63 -2.57 -9.53
C VAL A 93 -3.69 -1.77 -8.77
N MET A 94 -3.36 -0.61 -8.19
CA MET A 94 -4.37 0.24 -7.52
C MET A 94 -5.51 0.66 -8.46
N PRO A 95 -5.27 1.35 -9.59
CA PRO A 95 -6.37 1.80 -10.45
C PRO A 95 -7.18 0.63 -11.00
N LEU A 96 -6.54 -0.51 -11.35
CA LEU A 96 -7.26 -1.72 -11.76
C LEU A 96 -8.17 -2.23 -10.64
N SER A 97 -7.71 -2.19 -9.39
CA SER A 97 -8.48 -2.65 -8.25
C SER A 97 -9.70 -1.78 -7.98
N PHE A 98 -9.57 -0.46 -8.12
CA PHE A 98 -10.70 0.46 -8.00
C PHE A 98 -11.65 0.40 -9.22
N LEU A 99 -11.13 0.04 -10.40
CA LEU A 99 -11.93 -0.11 -11.62
C LEU A 99 -12.92 -1.27 -11.55
N PHE A 100 -12.50 -2.39 -10.97
CA PHE A 100 -13.30 -3.62 -10.88
C PHE A 100 -14.15 -3.73 -9.61
N TRP A 101 -14.19 -2.67 -8.80
CA TRP A 101 -14.94 -2.67 -7.54
C TRP A 101 -16.26 -1.90 -7.64
N PRO A 102 -17.33 -2.31 -6.93
CA PRO A 102 -18.57 -1.54 -6.79
C PRO A 102 -18.35 -0.14 -6.21
N LYS A 103 -19.29 0.79 -6.46
CA LYS A 103 -19.26 2.13 -5.87
C LYS A 103 -19.19 2.05 -4.34
N PHE A 104 -18.20 2.73 -3.78
CA PHE A 104 -18.01 2.82 -2.33
C PHE A 104 -19.05 3.74 -1.70
N ASP A 105 -19.53 3.36 -0.52
CA ASP A 105 -20.18 4.27 0.41
C ASP A 105 -19.10 5.02 1.21
N GLN A 106 -19.33 6.30 1.53
CA GLN A 106 -18.41 7.15 2.29
C GLN A 106 -18.06 6.55 3.66
N LYS A 107 -18.96 5.72 4.22
CA LYS A 107 -18.73 4.95 5.45
C LYS A 107 -17.61 3.92 5.32
N VAL A 108 -17.51 3.25 4.16
CA VAL A 108 -16.49 2.21 3.89
C VAL A 108 -15.10 2.84 3.84
N TRP A 109 -15.00 3.99 3.18
CA TRP A 109 -13.77 4.79 3.12
C TRP A 109 -13.33 5.26 4.51
N HIS A 110 -14.24 5.87 5.27
CA HIS A 110 -13.91 6.38 6.60
C HIS A 110 -13.46 5.26 7.55
N LYS A 111 -14.10 4.08 7.49
CA LYS A 111 -13.68 2.91 8.27
C LYS A 111 -12.28 2.43 7.89
N GLY A 112 -11.97 2.34 6.59
CA GLY A 112 -10.64 1.93 6.13
C GLY A 112 -9.54 2.91 6.54
N VAL A 113 -9.78 4.22 6.38
CA VAL A 113 -8.86 5.28 6.80
C VAL A 113 -8.68 5.30 8.31
N PHE A 114 -9.74 5.09 9.09
CA PHE A 114 -9.67 5.02 10.54
C PHE A 114 -8.79 3.84 11.01
N ILE A 115 -8.99 2.65 10.45
CA ILE A 115 -8.17 1.47 10.78
C ILE A 115 -6.70 1.71 10.41
N GLY A 116 -6.44 2.23 9.21
CA GLY A 116 -5.09 2.56 8.77
C GLY A 116 -4.42 3.62 9.63
N GLY A 117 -5.14 4.69 9.98
CA GLY A 117 -4.67 5.77 10.82
C GLY A 117 -4.41 5.34 12.27
N LEU A 118 -5.30 4.52 12.85
CA LEU A 118 -5.10 3.97 14.20
C LEU A 118 -3.87 3.08 14.26
N ALA A 119 -3.69 2.19 13.28
CA ALA A 119 -2.52 1.34 13.20
C ALA A 119 -1.23 2.14 12.98
N GLY A 120 -1.26 3.17 12.13
CA GLY A 120 -0.15 4.10 11.95
C GLY A 120 0.21 4.85 13.25
N ALA A 121 -0.78 5.30 14.01
CA ALA A 121 -0.58 5.93 15.31
C ALA A 121 0.02 4.96 16.33
N LEU A 122 -0.45 3.71 16.37
CA LEU A 122 0.12 2.67 17.24
C LEU A 122 1.57 2.35 16.88
N LEU A 123 1.90 2.27 15.58
CA LEU A 123 3.27 2.09 15.10
C LEU A 123 4.16 3.27 15.51
N ALA A 124 3.67 4.50 15.40
CA ALA A 124 4.39 5.69 15.84
C ALA A 124 4.63 5.70 17.36
N LEU A 125 3.61 5.35 18.16
CA LEU A 125 3.75 5.23 19.61
C LEU A 125 4.75 4.14 19.99
N PHE A 126 4.72 3.00 19.31
CA PHE A 126 5.68 1.92 19.51
C PHE A 126 7.11 2.36 19.18
N ALA A 127 7.29 3.09 18.08
CA ALA A 127 8.58 3.63 17.66
C ALA A 127 9.18 4.56 18.73
N VAL A 128 8.36 5.51 19.21
CA VAL A 128 8.75 6.46 20.26
C VAL A 128 9.05 5.75 21.59
N ALA A 129 8.22 4.79 21.99
CA ALA A 129 8.44 4.02 23.22
C ALA A 129 9.76 3.24 23.17
N ARG A 130 10.08 2.62 22.03
CA ARG A 130 11.35 1.92 21.84
C ARG A 130 12.55 2.88 21.85
N ALA A 131 12.44 4.03 21.20
CA ALA A 131 13.48 5.06 21.22
C ALA A 131 13.74 5.56 22.65
N ALA A 132 12.70 5.77 23.45
CA ALA A 132 12.83 6.14 24.85
C ALA A 132 13.62 5.09 25.67
N LEU A 133 13.29 3.80 25.51
CA LEU A 133 14.01 2.72 26.19
C LEU A 133 15.49 2.64 25.77
N ARG A 134 15.80 2.83 24.47
CA ARG A 134 17.18 2.86 23.98
C ARG A 134 17.95 4.09 24.46
N SER A 135 17.31 5.25 24.50
CA SER A 135 17.93 6.50 24.94
C SER A 135 18.33 6.44 26.41
N VAL A 136 17.50 5.85 27.27
CA VAL A 136 17.85 5.62 28.69
C VAL A 136 19.03 4.65 28.83
N GLY A 137 19.12 3.63 27.97
CA GLY A 137 20.22 2.66 28.01
C GLY A 137 21.56 3.18 27.45
N GLN A 138 21.52 4.05 26.44
CA GLN A 138 22.72 4.61 25.80
C GLN A 138 23.17 5.94 26.43
N GLY A 139 22.30 6.62 27.19
CA GLY A 139 22.60 7.93 27.76
C GLY A 139 22.62 9.06 26.72
N ASP A 140 22.11 8.81 25.50
CA ASP A 140 22.06 9.76 24.39
C ASP A 140 20.64 9.79 23.79
N TYR A 141 20.26 10.91 23.18
CA TYR A 141 18.99 11.13 22.50
C TYR A 141 19.02 10.79 21.01
N SER A 142 20.17 10.38 20.47
CA SER A 142 20.35 9.87 19.10
C SER A 142 19.24 8.88 18.64
N PRO A 143 18.75 7.94 19.48
CA PRO A 143 17.66 7.02 19.13
C PRO A 143 16.31 7.66 18.78
N PHE A 144 16.08 8.92 19.16
CA PHE A 144 14.87 9.67 18.79
C PHE A 144 14.94 10.27 17.38
N PHE A 145 16.10 10.23 16.72
CA PHE A 145 16.30 10.91 15.45
C PHE A 145 16.27 9.95 14.26
N TYR A 146 15.45 10.33 13.29
CA TYR A 146 15.37 9.90 11.89
C TYR A 146 15.66 8.41 11.60
N HIS A 147 16.93 8.01 11.53
CA HIS A 147 17.30 6.64 11.17
C HIS A 147 17.05 5.67 12.31
N GLU A 148 17.51 5.99 13.52
CA GLU A 148 17.40 5.10 14.69
C GLU A 148 15.97 4.97 15.23
N LEU A 149 15.15 5.99 15.00
CA LEU A 149 13.72 6.00 15.34
C LEU A 149 12.89 5.09 14.43
N VAL A 150 13.41 4.63 13.28
CA VAL A 150 12.67 3.76 12.36
C VAL A 150 13.49 2.52 11.96
N ASP A 151 14.70 2.35 12.49
CA ASP A 151 15.67 1.30 12.14
C ASP A 151 15.28 -0.12 12.60
N PHE A 152 14.02 -0.30 12.96
CA PHE A 152 13.50 -1.53 13.54
C PHE A 152 13.42 -2.68 12.54
N TRP A 153 13.37 -2.35 11.25
CA TRP A 153 12.99 -3.23 10.15
C TRP A 153 13.85 -3.01 8.90
N GLU A 154 15.05 -2.42 9.05
CA GLU A 154 15.89 -1.98 7.92
C GLU A 154 15.09 -1.11 6.92
N LEU A 155 14.24 -0.21 7.44
CA LEU A 155 13.61 0.80 6.61
C LEU A 155 14.72 1.69 6.06
N ASN A 156 15.06 1.46 4.80
CA ASN A 156 16.00 2.31 4.09
C ASN A 156 15.47 3.76 4.19
N ALA A 157 16.26 4.65 4.81
CA ALA A 157 15.84 6.02 5.20
C ALA A 157 15.18 6.81 4.05
N ILE A 158 15.50 6.42 2.81
CA ILE A 158 14.96 6.95 1.57
C ILE A 158 13.42 6.82 1.46
N TYR A 159 12.79 5.83 2.12
CA TYR A 159 11.33 5.62 2.06
C TYR A 159 10.53 6.48 3.05
N VAL A 160 11.18 7.06 4.06
CA VAL A 160 10.53 7.90 5.09
C VAL A 160 10.70 9.39 4.77
N SER A 161 11.62 9.76 3.88
CA SER A 161 11.94 11.14 3.52
C SER A 161 11.35 11.63 2.18
N ALA A 162 10.42 10.89 1.56
CA ALA A 162 9.85 11.23 0.26
C ALA A 162 8.37 11.63 0.37
#